data_AF-T1AZT1-F1
#
_entry.id   AF-T1AZT1-F1
#
_cell.length_a   1.000
_cell.length_b   1.000
_cell.length_c   1.000
_cell.angle_alpha   90.00
_cell.angle_beta   90.00
_cell.angle_gamma   90.00
#
_symmetry.space_group_name_H-M   'P 1'
#
loop_
_entity.id
_entity.type
_entity.pdbx_description
1 polymer ?
#
loop_
_entity_poly.entity_id
_entity_poly.type
_entity_poly.pdbx_seq_one_letter_code
_entity_poly.pdbx_strand_id
1 'polypeptide(L)' 'MNKQLAQRIYTRLREIADSDNPFIHVKRLTGVALFSLRVGDYRVIMDIKRNSLIILVLRVGHRRNVYKEV' A
#
# COMPACT_ATOMS: atom_id res chain seq x y z
N MET A 1 3.87 7.12 -13.97
CA MET A 1 3.12 7.72 -12.83
C MET A 1 3.27 9.23 -12.91
N ASN A 2 2.21 10.01 -12.74
CA ASN A 2 2.32 11.48 -12.74
C ASN A 2 2.52 12.02 -11.31
N LYS A 3 2.96 13.28 -11.18
CA LYS A 3 3.29 13.91 -9.90
C LYS A 3 2.09 13.97 -8.94
N GLN A 4 0.89 14.24 -9.46
CA GLN A 4 -0.35 14.31 -8.66
C GLN A 4 -0.71 12.96 -8.05
N LEU A 5 -0.60 11.87 -8.82
CA LEU A 5 -0.84 10.52 -8.33
C LEU A 5 0.20 10.11 -7.28
N ALA A 6 1.48 10.40 -7.52
CA ALA A 6 2.53 10.14 -6.53
C ALA A 6 2.24 10.86 -5.21
N GLN A 7 1.82 12.12 -5.28
CA GLN A 7 1.42 12.88 -4.10
C GLN A 7 0.23 12.26 -3.38
N ARG A 8 -0.82 11.85 -4.12
CA ARG A 8 -1.98 11.15 -3.53
C ARG A 8 -1.58 9.86 -2.84
N ILE A 9 -0.68 9.08 -3.45
CA ILE A 9 -0.17 7.85 -2.85
C ILE A 9 0.58 8.16 -1.54
N TYR A 10 1.48 9.14 -1.56
CA TYR A 10 2.22 9.56 -0.37
C TYR A 10 1.28 10.01 0.75
N THR A 11 0.30 10.86 0.45
CA THR A 11 -0.69 11.34 1.43
C THR A 11 -1.46 10.17 2.05
N ARG A 12 -1.93 9.21 1.24
CA ARG A 12 -2.63 8.03 1.77
C ARG A 12 -1.72 7.15 2.63
N LEU A 13 -0.44 7.00 2.29
CA LEU A 13 0.51 6.26 3.11
C LEU A 13 0.78 6.96 4.44
N ARG A 14 0.87 8.30 4.46
CA ARG A 14 0.99 9.08 5.69
C ARG A 14 -0.22 8.92 6.60
N GLU A 15 -1.44 9.04 6.05
CA GLU A 15 -2.68 8.82 6.81
C GLU A 15 -2.73 7.42 7.47
N ILE A 16 -2.22 6.40 6.79
CA ILE A 16 -2.15 5.03 7.33
C ILE A 16 -1.08 4.93 8.43
N ALA A 17 0.08 5.56 8.22
CA ALA A 17 1.17 5.58 9.19
C ALA A 17 0.77 6.30 10.50
N ASP A 18 -0.04 7.34 10.38
CA ASP A 18 -0.51 8.15 11.51
C ASP A 18 -1.80 7.58 12.16
N SER A 19 -2.32 6.45 11.66
CA SER A 19 -3.54 5.81 12.17
C SER A 19 -3.24 4.84 13.32
N ASP A 20 -4.09 4.86 14.36
CA ASP A 20 -4.03 3.91 15.48
C ASP A 20 -4.10 2.43 15.03
N ASN A 21 -4.75 2.17 13.89
CA ASN A 21 -4.83 0.84 13.32
C ASN A 21 -4.68 0.87 11.79
N PRO A 22 -3.46 0.75 11.24
CA PRO A 22 -3.21 0.84 9.80
C PRO A 22 -3.90 -0.26 8.99
N PHE A 23 -4.21 -1.39 9.62
CA PHE A 23 -4.76 -2.57 8.95
C PHE A 23 -6.19 -2.36 8.43
N ILE A 24 -6.94 -1.38 8.96
CA ILE A 24 -8.31 -1.08 8.49
C ILE A 24 -8.33 -0.46 7.09
N HIS A 25 -7.22 0.14 6.67
CA HIS A 25 -7.12 0.88 5.39
C HIS A 25 -6.61 0.01 4.25
N VAL A 26 -6.14 -1.20 4.54
CA VAL A 26 -5.45 -2.06 3.58
C VAL A 26 -6.13 -3.43 3.48
N LYS A 27 -6.00 -4.06 2.32
CA LYS A 27 -6.47 -5.43 2.09
C LYS A 27 -5.31 -6.40 2.25
N ARG A 28 -5.45 -7.43 3.10
CA ARG A 28 -4.51 -8.55 3.13
C ARG A 28 -4.59 -9.35 1.83
N LEU A 29 -3.43 -9.66 1.25
CA LEU A 29 -3.35 -10.52 0.06
C LEU A 29 -3.50 -11.99 0.45
N THR A 30 -4.19 -12.75 -0.39
CA THR A 30 -4.31 -14.20 -0.21
C THR A 30 -2.99 -14.87 -0.58
N GLY A 31 -2.52 -15.81 0.25
CA GLY A 31 -1.33 -16.63 -0.05
C GLY A 31 0.02 -16.01 0.30
N VAL A 32 0.06 -14.71 0.62
CA VAL A 32 1.30 -14.01 1.04
C VAL A 32 1.02 -13.10 2.24
N ALA A 33 2.02 -12.90 3.10
CA ALA A 33 1.92 -12.01 4.26
C ALA A 33 2.09 -10.53 3.89
N LEU A 34 1.42 -10.09 2.83
CA LEU A 34 1.49 -8.72 2.31
C LEU A 34 0.11 -8.07 2.27
N PHE A 35 0.12 -6.74 2.14
CA PHE A 35 -1.06 -5.90 2.10
C PHE A 35 -1.11 -5.08 0.81
N SER A 36 -2.32 -4.74 0.37
CA SER A 36 -2.57 -3.88 -0.78
C SER A 36 -3.44 -2.70 -0.37
N LEU A 37 -2.96 -1.49 -0.65
CA LEU A 37 -3.75 -0.26 -0.62
C LEU A 37 -4.18 0.12 -2.04
N ARG A 38 -5.45 0.46 -2.23
CA ARG A 38 -5.94 1.00 -3.51
C ARG A 38 -5.91 2.53 -3.48
N VAL A 39 -5.30 3.14 -4.50
CA VAL A 39 -5.32 4.58 -4.71
C VAL A 39 -5.75 4.84 -6.16
N GLY A 40 -7.04 5.10 -6.36
CA GLY A 40 -7.64 5.20 -7.70
C GLY A 40 -7.46 3.90 -8.50
N ASP A 41 -6.79 4.01 -9.65
CA ASP A 41 -6.44 2.87 -10.53
C ASP A 41 -5.11 2.20 -10.19
N TYR A 42 -4.44 2.61 -9.11
CA TYR A 42 -3.17 2.03 -8.67
C TYR A 42 -3.33 1.24 -7.39
N ARG A 43 -2.43 0.28 -7.20
CA ARG A 43 -2.24 -0.42 -5.93
C ARG A 43 -0.82 -0.23 -5.43
N VAL A 44 -0.73 -0.10 -4.11
CA VAL A 44 0.53 -0.12 -3.37
C VAL A 44 0.57 -1.43 -2.62
N ILE A 45 1.56 -2.27 -2.92
CA ILE A 45 1.83 -3.52 -2.22
C ILE A 45 2.86 -3.22 -1.14
N MET A 46 2.57 -3.62 0.09
CA MET A 46 3.38 -3.29 1.25
C MET A 46 3.38 -4.40 2.30
N ASP A 47 4.43 -4.41 3.11
CA ASP A 47 4.49 -5.14 4.37
C ASP A 47 4.28 -4.16 5.54
N ILE A 48 3.48 -4.56 6.54
CA ILE A 48 3.20 -3.74 7.73
C ILE A 48 3.67 -4.51 8.97
N LYS A 49 4.78 -4.07 9.54
CA LYS A 49 5.39 -4.70 10.72
C LYS A 49 4.86 -4.08 12.00
N ARG A 50 3.86 -4.73 12.61
CA ARG A 50 3.18 -4.26 13.84
C ARG A 50 4.15 -3.93 14.98
N ASN A 51 5.17 -4.76 15.19
CA ASN A 51 6.10 -4.60 16.32
C ASN A 51 7.17 -3.53 16.09
N SER A 52 7.26 -2.98 14.89
CA SER A 52 8.30 -2.01 14.51
C SER A 52 7.72 -0.69 14.00
N LEU A 53 6.39 -0.58 13.88
CA LEU A 53 5.69 0.57 13.27
C LEU A 53 6.22 0.93 11.87
N ILE A 54 6.64 -0.09 11.10
CA ILE A 54 7.20 0.09 9.75
C ILE A 54 6.15 -0.30 8.70
N ILE A 55 5.92 0.60 7.76
CA ILE A 55 5.23 0.32 6.49
C ILE A 55 6.30 0.26 5.39
N LEU A 56 6.59 -0.94 4.89
CA LEU A 56 7.55 -1.16 3.81
C LEU A 56 6.80 -1.27 2.48
N VAL A 57 6.88 -0.23 1.65
CA VAL A 57 6.31 -0.26 0.29
C VAL A 57 7.23 -1.09 -0.61
N LEU A 58 6.70 -2.21 -1.11
CA LEU A 58 7.43 -3.11 -2.00
C LEU A 58 7.22 -2.73 -3.46
N ARG A 59 5.97 -2.41 -3.85
CA ARG A 59 5.65 -2.02 -5.22
C ARG A 59 4.49 -1.04 -5.30
N VAL A 60 4.53 -0.19 -6.33
CA VAL A 60 3.43 0.68 -6.74
C VAL A 60 3.15 0.41 -8.21
N GLY A 61 1.93 0.04 -8.55
CA GLY A 61 1.60 -0.33 -9.93
C GLY A 61 0.13 -0.13 -10.27
N HIS A 62 -0.15 -0.01 -11.57
CA HIS A 62 -1.53 0.04 -12.06
C HIS A 62 -2.25 -1.28 -11.74
N ARG A 63 -3.55 -1.20 -11.40
CA ARG A 63 -4.36 -2.30 -10.88
C ARG A 63 -4.37 -3.57 -11.73
N ARG A 64 -4.07 -3.44 -13.04
CA ARG A 64 -4.03 -4.52 -14.03
C ARG A 64 -2.72 -5.31 -14.04
N ASN A 65 -1.62 -4.70 -13.59
CA ASN A 65 -0.27 -5.27 -13.75
C ASN A 65 0.45 -5.51 -12.42
N VAL A 66 0.01 -4.89 -11.32
CA VAL A 66 0.72 -4.88 -10.04
C VAL A 66 0.95 -6.27 -9.41
N TYR A 67 0.20 -7.29 -9.83
CA TYR A 67 0.31 -8.66 -9.31
C TYR A 67 1.07 -9.62 -10.22
N LYS A 68 1.56 -9.18 -11.39
CA LYS A 68 2.22 -10.08 -12.36
C LYS A 68 3.58 -10.61 -11.89
N GLU A 69 4.12 -10.06 -10.79
CA GLU A 69 5.45 -10.36 -10.26
C GLU A 69 5.44 -10.44 -8.71
N VAL A 70 4.28 -10.70 -8.11
CA VAL A 70 4.11 -10.87 -6.65
C VAL A 70 3.85 -12.33 -6.33
#